data_AF-A0A6A8NE82-F1
#
_entry.id   AF-A0A6A8NE82-F1
#
_cell.length_a   1.000
_cell.length_b   1.000
_cell.length_c   1.000
_cell.angle_alpha   90.00
_cell.angle_beta   90.00
_cell.angle_gamma   90.00
#
_symmetry.space_group_name_H-M   'P 1'
#
loop_
_entity.id
_entity.type
_entity.pdbx_description
1 polymer ?
#
loop_
_entity_poly.entity_id
_entity_poly.type
_entity_poly.pdbx_seq_one_letter_code
_entity_poly.pdbx_strand_id
1 'polypeptide(L)'
;MSETIKKEERYGREIFEAISYSKEFPVPKKKLLHSFNVIIKELEPLLEKEELEEYIRAKKFVQALPEFAIEPICVLVVQQHENLDQIS
;
A
#
# COMPACT_ATOMS: atom_id res chain seq x y z
N MET A 1 18.80 -11.13 -1.69
CA MET A 1 17.67 -10.42 -1.06
C MET A 1 16.98 -9.63 -2.16
N SER A 2 15.81 -10.12 -2.57
CA SER A 2 15.10 -9.80 -3.82
C SER A 2 14.70 -8.32 -3.89
N GLU A 3 14.81 -7.68 -5.06
CA GLU A 3 14.41 -6.28 -5.30
C GLU A 3 12.98 -5.95 -4.87
N THR A 4 12.05 -6.90 -5.04
CA THR A 4 11.20 -7.41 -3.96
C THR A 4 10.97 -6.50 -2.76
N ILE A 5 11.65 -6.94 -1.69
CA ILE A 5 11.66 -6.47 -0.30
C ILE A 5 11.96 -4.98 -0.22
N LYS A 6 12.88 -4.47 -1.04
CA LYS A 6 13.27 -3.06 -1.05
C LYS A 6 12.18 -2.12 -1.60
N LYS A 7 11.28 -2.62 -2.45
CA LYS A 7 10.18 -1.82 -2.99
C LYS A 7 8.95 -1.85 -2.09
N GLU A 8 8.73 -2.94 -1.36
CA GLU A 8 7.69 -3.00 -0.33
C GLU A 8 8.00 -2.07 0.86
N GLU A 9 9.26 -2.00 1.31
CA GLU A 9 9.70 -1.01 2.31
C GLU A 9 9.50 0.43 1.83
N ARG A 10 9.64 0.68 0.52
CA ARG A 10 9.48 2.02 -0.07
C ARG A 10 8.03 2.48 -0.13
N TYR A 11 7.09 1.57 -0.44
CA TYR A 11 5.66 1.90 -0.60
C TYR A 11 4.80 1.45 0.59
N GLY A 12 5.44 1.08 1.71
CA GLY A 12 4.76 0.48 2.86
C GLY A 12 3.66 1.38 3.40
N ARG A 13 3.91 2.68 3.50
CA ARG A 13 2.93 3.66 3.99
C ARG A 13 1.70 3.73 3.09
N GLU A 14 1.89 3.89 1.78
CA GLU A 14 0.79 4.03 0.83
C GLU A 14 -0.03 2.73 0.74
N ILE A 15 0.64 1.56 0.85
CA ILE A 15 -0.02 0.26 0.90
C ILE A 15 -0.81 0.11 2.22
N PHE A 16 -0.25 0.52 3.36
CA PHE A 16 -0.91 0.47 4.66
C PHE A 16 -2.19 1.31 4.69
N GLU A 17 -2.14 2.53 4.15
CA GLU A 17 -3.33 3.38 4.04
C GLU A 17 -4.38 2.75 3.11
N ALA A 18 -3.98 2.20 1.96
CA ALA A 18 -4.88 1.49 1.07
C ALA A 18 -5.52 0.25 1.72
N ILE A 19 -4.78 -0.47 2.58
CA ILE A 19 -5.32 -1.57 3.37
C ILE A 19 -6.38 -1.05 4.34
N SER A 20 -6.09 0.02 5.07
CA SER A 20 -6.98 0.64 6.04
C SER A 20 -8.30 1.10 5.42
N TYR A 21 -8.28 1.56 4.16
CA TYR A 21 -9.49 1.92 3.40
C TYR A 21 -10.38 0.72 3.01
N SER A 22 -9.80 -0.47 2.88
CA SER A 22 -10.50 -1.63 2.32
C SER A 22 -11.50 -2.28 3.28
N LYS A 23 -11.37 -2.05 4.60
CA LYS A 23 -12.19 -2.61 5.70
C LYS A 23 -12.23 -4.15 5.74
N GLU A 24 -11.29 -4.82 5.09
CA GLU A 24 -11.14 -6.28 5.05
C GLU A 24 -9.67 -6.61 5.25
N PHE A 25 -9.35 -7.78 5.82
CA PHE A 25 -7.97 -8.24 5.92
C PHE A 25 -7.89 -9.78 5.92
N PRO A 26 -6.97 -10.39 5.14
CA PRO A 26 -6.09 -9.77 4.14
C PRO A 26 -6.88 -9.19 2.97
N VAL A 27 -6.35 -8.16 2.31
CA VAL A 27 -7.08 -7.44 1.25
C VAL A 27 -6.90 -8.14 -0.09
N PRO A 28 -7.98 -8.56 -0.78
CA PRO A 28 -7.87 -9.06 -2.14
C PRO A 28 -7.32 -8.00 -3.09
N LYS A 29 -6.51 -8.37 -4.09
CA LYS A 29 -5.82 -7.41 -4.98
C LYS A 29 -6.77 -6.38 -5.58
N LYS A 30 -7.94 -6.85 -6.03
CA LYS A 30 -8.97 -6.00 -6.65
C LYS A 30 -9.45 -4.90 -5.68
N LYS A 31 -9.66 -5.24 -4.41
CA LYS A 31 -10.08 -4.27 -3.37
C LYS A 31 -8.95 -3.35 -2.97
N LEU A 32 -7.72 -3.85 -2.91
CA LEU A 32 -6.54 -3.02 -2.62
C LEU A 32 -6.35 -1.95 -3.71
N LEU A 33 -6.39 -2.35 -4.99
CA LEU A 33 -6.32 -1.42 -6.12
C LEU A 33 -7.50 -0.44 -6.17
N HIS A 34 -8.69 -0.87 -5.76
CA HIS A 34 -9.84 0.03 -5.63
C HIS A 34 -9.58 1.08 -4.54
N SER A 35 -9.05 0.68 -3.39
CA SER A 35 -8.72 1.59 -2.29
C SER A 35 -7.67 2.62 -2.73
N PHE A 36 -6.65 2.21 -3.49
CA PHE A 36 -5.72 3.16 -4.12
C PHE A 36 -6.41 4.18 -5.03
N ASN A 37 -7.38 3.78 -5.85
CA ASN A 37 -8.11 4.72 -6.70
C ASN A 37 -8.91 5.74 -5.90
N VAL A 38 -9.50 5.31 -4.78
CA VAL A 38 -10.24 6.19 -3.88
C VAL A 38 -9.27 7.20 -3.24
N ILE A 39 -8.20 6.71 -2.62
CA ILE A 39 -7.20 7.55 -1.96
C ILE A 39 -6.59 8.56 -2.94
N ILE A 40 -6.13 8.12 -4.12
CA ILE A 40 -5.54 9.03 -5.11
C ILE A 40 -6.53 10.14 -5.49
N LYS A 41 -7.81 9.80 -5.72
CA LYS A 41 -8.83 10.79 -6.09
C LYS A 41 -9.13 11.76 -4.95
N GLU A 42 -9.15 11.29 -3.71
CA GLU A 42 -9.44 12.11 -2.53
C GLU A 42 -8.25 13.00 -2.13
N LEU A 43 -7.03 12.51 -2.33
CA LEU A 43 -5.78 13.21 -1.99
C LEU A 43 -5.23 14.07 -3.12
N GLU A 44 -5.63 13.87 -4.37
CA GLU A 44 -5.22 14.69 -5.53
C GLU A 44 -5.35 16.21 -5.31
N PRO A 45 -6.44 16.74 -4.73
CA PRO A 45 -6.54 18.18 -4.45
C PRO A 45 -5.80 18.63 -3.17
N LEU A 46 -5.27 17.71 -2.36
CA LEU A 46 -4.71 17.97 -1.03
C LEU A 46 -3.19 17.82 -0.96
N LEU A 47 -2.61 16.96 -1.80
CA LEU A 47 -1.18 16.66 -1.78
C LEU A 47 -0.42 17.44 -2.84
N GLU A 48 0.85 17.69 -2.54
CA GLU A 48 1.80 18.11 -3.57
C GLU A 48 1.98 17.00 -4.61
N LYS A 49 2.38 17.40 -5.81
CA LYS A 49 2.49 16.47 -6.95
C LYS A 49 3.41 15.29 -6.64
N GLU A 50 4.54 15.54 -5.98
CA GLU A 50 5.52 14.53 -5.63
C GLU A 50 4.95 13.47 -4.67
N GLU A 51 4.13 13.87 -3.70
CA GLU A 51 3.50 12.96 -2.74
C GLU A 51 2.42 12.12 -3.42
N LEU A 52 1.58 12.75 -4.27
CA LEU A 52 0.58 12.03 -5.07
C LEU A 52 1.22 11.01 -6.02
N GLU A 53 2.41 11.33 -6.57
CA GLU A 53 3.15 10.41 -7.43
C GLU A 53 3.60 9.14 -6.70
N GLU A 54 3.90 9.18 -5.41
CA GLU A 54 4.26 7.98 -4.65
C GLU A 54 3.05 7.03 -4.49
N TYR A 55 1.82 7.53 -4.26
CA TYR A 55 0.60 6.69 -4.29
C TYR A 55 0.37 6.06 -5.67
N ILE A 56 0.59 6.82 -6.74
CA ILE A 56 0.45 6.31 -8.11
C ILE A 56 1.49 5.20 -8.38
N ARG A 57 2.72 5.36 -7.90
CA ARG A 57 3.79 4.36 -8.04
C ARG A 57 3.52 3.11 -7.19
N ALA A 58 3.05 3.28 -5.95
CA ALA A 58 2.63 2.19 -5.08
C ALA A 58 1.50 1.36 -5.69
N LYS A 59 0.47 2.03 -6.24
CA LYS A 59 -0.61 1.36 -6.98
C LYS A 59 -0.07 0.55 -8.17
N LYS A 60 0.82 1.12 -8.97
CA LYS A 60 1.43 0.43 -10.12
C LYS A 60 2.24 -0.78 -9.68
N PHE A 61 2.95 -0.67 -8.57
CA PHE A 61 3.69 -1.77 -7.96
C PHE A 61 2.73 -2.91 -7.56
N VAL A 62 1.67 -2.62 -6.79
CA VAL A 62 0.62 -3.59 -6.43
C VAL A 62 -0.04 -4.21 -7.65
N GLN A 63 -0.27 -3.42 -8.71
CA GLN A 63 -0.86 -3.91 -9.94
C GLN A 63 0.03 -4.93 -10.66
N ALA A 64 1.35 -4.75 -10.62
CA ALA A 64 2.33 -5.64 -11.25
C ALA A 64 2.55 -6.96 -10.50
N LEU A 65 2.23 -7.01 -9.21
CA LEU A 65 2.39 -8.21 -8.39
C LEU A 65 1.39 -9.30 -8.77
N PRO A 66 1.78 -10.59 -8.74
CA PRO A 66 0.82 -11.68 -8.91
C PRO A 66 -0.13 -11.76 -7.70
N GLU A 67 -1.33 -12.33 -7.89
CA GLU A 67 -2.36 -12.40 -6.83
C GLU A 67 -1.83 -13.07 -5.55
N PHE A 68 -1.06 -14.15 -5.69
CA PHE A 68 -0.48 -14.89 -4.56
C PHE A 68 0.51 -14.07 -3.72
N ALA A 69 1.05 -12.97 -4.25
CA ALA A 69 1.99 -12.11 -3.53
C ALA A 69 1.31 -11.01 -2.71
N ILE A 70 0.00 -10.78 -2.92
CA ILE A 70 -0.72 -9.67 -2.29
C ILE A 70 -0.91 -9.90 -0.80
N GLU A 71 -1.40 -11.08 -0.40
CA GLU A 71 -1.62 -11.42 1.00
C GLU A 71 -0.32 -11.32 1.83
N PRO A 72 0.82 -11.94 1.43
CA PRO A 72 2.08 -11.77 2.14
C PRO A 72 2.51 -10.30 2.32
N ILE A 73 2.28 -9.46 1.30
CA ILE A 73 2.63 -8.04 1.36
C ILE A 73 1.70 -7.29 2.31
N CYS A 74 0.39 -7.56 2.27
CA CYS A 74 -0.54 -6.97 3.23
C CYS A 74 -0.16 -7.31 4.67
N VAL A 75 0.19 -8.57 4.93
CA VAL A 75 0.64 -9.02 6.26
C VAL A 75 1.93 -8.32 6.67
N LEU A 76 2.95 -8.30 5.79
CA LEU A 76 4.22 -7.67 6.09
C LEU A 76 4.07 -6.16 6.40
N VAL A 77 3.32 -5.45 5.56
CA VAL A 77 3.13 -4.00 5.71
C VAL A 77 2.38 -3.65 7.00
N VAL A 78 1.32 -4.38 7.32
CA VAL A 78 0.58 -4.20 8.59
C VAL A 78 1.48 -4.51 9.78
N GLN A 79 2.22 -5.63 9.75
CA GLN A 79 3.16 -5.95 10.82
C GLN A 79 4.24 -4.88 11.00
N GLN A 80 4.78 -4.32 9.93
CA GLN A 80 5.78 -3.26 10.01
C GLN A 80 5.20 -1.97 10.63
N HIS A 81 3.97 -1.58 10.29
CA HIS A 81 3.34 -0.36 10.79
C HIS A 81 2.79 -0.52 12.22
N GLU A 82 2.16 -1.66 12.55
CA GLU A 82 1.64 -1.91 13.90
C GLU A 82 2.74 -2.17 14.94
N ASN A 83 3.90 -2.70 14.53
CA ASN A 83 5.05 -2.81 15.45
C ASN A 83 5.71 -1.45 15.72
N LEU A 84 5.56 -0.46 14.84
CA LEU A 84 6.05 0.89 15.09
C LEU A 84 5.21 1.60 16.17
N ASP A 85 3.90 1.35 16.23
CA ASP A 85 3.01 1.93 17.24
C ASP A 85 3.29 1.42 18.67
N GLN A 86 3.92 0.25 18.84
CA GLN A 86 4.27 -0.30 20.17
C GLN A 86 5.59 0.22 20.75
N ILE A 87 6.34 1.05 20.01
CA ILE A 87 7.64 1.62 20.45
C ILE A 87 7.51 3.11 20.81
N SER A 88 6.30 3.69 20.69
CA SER A 88 5.98 5.09 21.04
C SER A 88 5.71 5.33 22.52
#